data_AF-A0A9X0CHD5-F1
#
_entry.id   AF-A0A9X0CHD5-F1
#
_cell.length_a   1.000
_cell.length_b   1.000
_cell.length_c   1.000
_cell.angle_alpha   90.00
_cell.angle_beta   90.00
_cell.angle_gamma   90.00
#
_symmetry.space_group_name_H-M   'P 1'
#
loop_
_entity.id
_entity.type
_entity.pdbx_description
1 polymer ?
#
loop_
_entity_poly.entity_id
_entity_poly.type
_entity_poly.pdbx_seq_one_letter_code
_entity_poly.pdbx_strand_id
1 'polypeptide(L)'
;MASPSDTGECLDCIGFIRRKLKGSQNGNVSGGMEYVITVITGIRKGAGTDASVSLVIKGTNGETKPLALDKWFHNDFEAGQKDEYRVTAEDVGEILLVTLMNDGGSLYSDWFVNRVTIKAKNVTYDFPCNRWVQNEVTMFEGKAKLPTDEQHATVKTRRETELKERRALYEWGDDKTYTDLPGFVKSSDGVKSLPKDVQFTEEAAYDLHQARKSALYNLGLVHLFNLFDEWDDFDDYRKAFTGFIGEVPQAADYWKEDRFVGSQFLNGCNPDSLKRCTKLPPHFPVTQKLVGKLLDSGDTLESAMKDGRIYMVDYKILEDIPHYGEGRPDLERRYMCASLGLFYVKKNGDLVPIAIQFHQSPDRENPIWTPNDAELDWTYAKLWLRNSDTQYHQMVTHLLRTHLFMEPIAVASYRQLPTIHPMWKLLSPHIRGVLAINTLGRSVLIAEGEWLITH
;
A
#
# COMPACT_ATOMS: atom_id res chain seq x y z
N MET A 1 -66.71 34.94 -0.48
CA MET A 1 -65.80 35.99 0.05
C MET A 1 -64.45 35.32 0.26
N ALA A 2 -63.34 35.68 -0.36
CA ALA A 2 -62.99 36.64 -1.40
C ALA A 2 -61.75 36.08 -2.14
N SER A 3 -61.72 36.22 -3.46
CA SER A 3 -60.48 36.55 -4.20
C SER A 3 -60.44 38.10 -4.28
N PRO A 4 -59.33 38.81 -4.63
CA PRO A 4 -58.39 38.46 -5.71
C PRO A 4 -56.91 38.92 -5.54
N SER A 5 -56.09 38.49 -6.53
CA SER A 5 -54.98 39.17 -7.23
C SER A 5 -54.03 40.14 -6.50
N ASP A 6 -52.72 39.97 -6.69
CA ASP A 6 -51.91 40.76 -7.65
C ASP A 6 -50.42 40.70 -7.26
N THR A 7 -49.55 40.09 -8.08
CA THR A 7 -48.11 40.37 -8.04
C THR A 7 -47.58 40.37 -9.47
N GLY A 8 -47.40 41.58 -10.00
CA GLY A 8 -46.83 41.85 -11.31
C GLY A 8 -45.40 41.34 -11.44
N GLU A 9 -45.13 40.70 -12.57
CA GLU A 9 -43.79 40.39 -13.04
C GLU A 9 -43.07 41.69 -13.42
N CYS A 10 -42.01 42.01 -12.68
CA CYS A 10 -41.16 43.16 -12.94
C CYS A 10 -40.19 42.85 -14.09
N LEU A 11 -40.42 43.49 -15.22
CA LEU A 11 -39.68 43.43 -16.49
C LEU A 11 -38.24 44.04 -16.44
N ASP A 12 -37.49 43.88 -15.35
CA ASP A 12 -36.16 44.51 -15.18
C ASP A 12 -34.95 43.54 -15.30
N CYS A 13 -35.16 42.23 -15.44
CA CYS A 13 -34.05 41.28 -15.62
C CYS A 13 -33.49 41.23 -17.05
N ILE A 14 -34.24 41.71 -18.05
CA ILE A 14 -33.82 41.67 -19.47
C ILE A 14 -32.84 42.81 -19.82
N GLY A 15 -32.84 43.90 -19.04
CA GLY A 15 -31.90 45.02 -19.21
C GLY A 15 -30.47 44.72 -18.76
N PHE A 16 -30.30 43.85 -17.74
CA PHE A 16 -28.98 43.51 -17.19
C PHE A 16 -28.21 42.52 -18.09
N ILE A 17 -28.93 41.61 -18.76
CA ILE A 17 -28.34 40.62 -19.68
C ILE A 17 -27.81 41.29 -20.96
N ARG A 18 -28.42 42.39 -21.43
CA ARG A 18 -27.91 43.14 -22.59
C ARG A 18 -26.66 43.98 -22.30
N ARG A 19 -26.30 44.24 -21.04
CA ARG A 19 -25.06 44.96 -20.69
C ARG A 19 -23.80 44.08 -20.59
N LYS A 20 -23.94 42.74 -20.52
CA LYS A 20 -22.82 41.80 -20.72
C LYS A 20 -22.58 41.43 -22.20
N LEU A 21 -23.40 41.94 -23.13
CA LEU A 21 -23.26 41.77 -24.58
C LEU A 21 -22.53 42.95 -25.26
N LYS A 22 -21.59 43.60 -24.57
CA LYS A 22 -20.46 44.23 -25.26
C LYS A 22 -19.28 43.31 -25.08
N GLY A 23 -19.07 42.46 -26.08
CA GLY A 23 -17.81 41.78 -26.28
C GLY A 23 -16.69 42.79 -26.11
N SER A 24 -15.76 42.47 -25.21
CA SER A 24 -14.41 43.00 -25.30
C SER A 24 -13.87 42.52 -26.63
N GLN A 25 -14.13 43.30 -27.69
CA GLN A 25 -13.41 43.20 -28.93
C GLN A 25 -11.93 43.19 -28.58
N ASN A 26 -11.24 42.18 -29.10
CA ASN A 26 -9.80 42.06 -29.10
C ASN A 26 -9.15 43.43 -29.32
N GLY A 27 -8.67 44.02 -28.24
CA GLY A 27 -7.54 44.93 -28.34
C GLY A 27 -6.40 44.08 -28.86
N ASN A 28 -5.99 44.30 -30.11
CA ASN A 28 -4.74 43.78 -30.64
C ASN A 28 -3.61 44.21 -29.70
N VAL A 29 -3.23 43.33 -28.78
CA VAL A 29 -1.95 43.42 -28.08
C VAL A 29 -0.91 43.05 -29.12
N SER A 30 -0.41 44.05 -29.83
CA SER A 30 0.79 43.91 -30.65
C SER A 30 1.96 43.59 -29.71
N GLY A 31 2.29 42.31 -29.55
CA GLY A 31 3.44 41.85 -28.76
C GLY A 31 3.24 40.66 -27.81
N GLY A 32 2.08 39.98 -27.81
CA GLY A 32 1.86 38.79 -26.99
C GLY A 32 2.47 37.50 -27.56
N MET A 33 2.85 36.57 -26.69
CA MET A 33 3.37 35.24 -27.03
C MET A 33 2.24 34.19 -27.02
N GLU A 34 2.17 33.35 -28.05
CA GLU A 34 1.19 32.25 -28.13
C GLU A 34 1.67 31.01 -27.35
N TYR A 35 0.82 30.49 -26.47
CA TYR A 35 1.03 29.23 -25.76
C TYR A 35 -0.07 28.24 -26.15
N VAL A 36 0.33 27.04 -26.56
CA VAL A 36 -0.58 25.90 -26.72
C VAL A 36 -0.45 25.02 -25.48
N ILE A 37 -1.44 25.07 -24.61
CA ILE A 37 -1.48 24.35 -23.35
C ILE A 37 -2.31 23.10 -23.57
N THR A 38 -1.79 21.94 -23.19
CA THR A 38 -2.55 20.70 -23.16
C THR A 38 -2.56 20.16 -21.74
N VAL A 39 -3.74 19.86 -21.21
CA VAL A 39 -3.89 19.19 -19.92
C VAL A 39 -4.41 17.78 -20.12
N ILE A 40 -3.86 16.83 -19.36
CA ILE A 40 -4.31 15.44 -19.32
C ILE A 40 -4.82 15.15 -17.91
N THR A 41 -6.12 14.95 -17.80
CA THR A 41 -6.77 14.51 -16.56
C THR A 41 -6.54 13.01 -16.38
N GLY A 42 -6.32 12.57 -15.15
CA GLY A 42 -6.13 11.15 -14.88
C GLY A 42 -7.39 10.31 -15.10
N ILE A 43 -7.17 9.01 -15.29
CA ILE A 43 -8.25 8.04 -15.59
C ILE A 43 -8.99 7.54 -14.34
N ARG A 44 -8.66 8.02 -13.15
CA ARG A 44 -9.27 7.53 -11.91
C ARG A 44 -10.71 7.98 -11.80
N LYS A 45 -11.53 7.19 -11.12
CA LYS A 45 -12.87 7.61 -10.72
C LYS A 45 -12.77 8.87 -9.86
N GLY A 46 -13.63 9.84 -10.16
CA GLY A 46 -13.63 11.15 -9.51
C GLY A 46 -12.41 12.02 -9.85
N ALA A 47 -11.65 11.69 -10.90
CA ALA A 47 -10.49 12.49 -11.29
C ALA A 47 -10.84 13.82 -11.97
N GLY A 48 -12.05 13.94 -12.54
CA GLY A 48 -12.48 15.13 -13.27
C GLY A 48 -12.94 16.28 -12.36
N THR A 49 -13.20 17.44 -12.95
CA THR A 49 -13.71 18.62 -12.22
C THR A 49 -14.58 19.51 -13.10
N ASP A 50 -15.59 20.12 -12.48
CA ASP A 50 -16.41 21.19 -13.08
C ASP A 50 -16.00 22.58 -12.55
N ALA A 51 -14.91 22.66 -11.79
CA ALA A 51 -14.42 23.92 -11.22
C ALA A 51 -13.74 24.81 -12.26
N SER A 52 -13.68 26.12 -12.01
CA SER A 52 -12.97 27.02 -12.92
C SER A 52 -11.46 26.86 -12.70
N VAL A 53 -10.76 26.48 -13.77
CA VAL A 53 -9.32 26.26 -13.74
C VAL A 53 -8.59 27.44 -14.40
N SER A 54 -7.49 27.85 -13.78
CA SER A 54 -6.55 28.78 -14.41
C SER A 54 -5.10 28.33 -14.25
N LEU A 55 -4.25 28.78 -15.17
CA LEU A 55 -2.83 28.44 -15.22
C LEU A 55 -1.98 29.71 -15.18
N VAL A 56 -0.94 29.72 -14.35
CA VAL A 56 0.14 30.72 -14.39
C VAL A 56 1.39 30.07 -14.94
N ILE A 57 2.00 30.67 -15.96
CA ILE A 57 3.26 30.22 -16.55
C ILE A 57 4.37 31.10 -16.02
N LYS A 58 5.42 30.50 -15.46
CA LYS A 58 6.57 31.23 -14.90
C LYS A 58 7.86 30.84 -15.61
N GLY A 59 8.60 31.84 -16.07
CA GLY A 59 9.84 31.66 -16.82
C GLY A 59 10.99 32.54 -16.32
N THR A 60 12.02 32.69 -17.15
CA THR A 60 13.21 33.48 -16.85
C THR A 60 12.95 34.98 -16.80
N ASN A 61 11.96 35.48 -17.54
CA ASN A 61 11.70 36.92 -17.70
C ASN A 61 10.53 37.43 -16.85
N GLY A 62 9.83 36.53 -16.13
CA GLY A 62 8.65 36.89 -15.34
C GLY A 62 7.62 35.76 -15.30
N GLU A 63 6.37 36.13 -15.02
CA GLU A 63 5.22 35.23 -15.02
C GLU A 63 4.05 35.87 -15.75
N THR A 64 3.17 35.04 -16.31
CA THR A 64 1.94 35.52 -16.93
C THR A 64 0.92 35.91 -15.88
N LYS A 65 -0.09 36.69 -16.27
CA LYS A 65 -1.34 36.73 -15.49
C LYS A 65 -2.02 35.34 -15.48
N PRO A 66 -2.93 35.07 -14.53
CA PRO A 66 -3.75 33.87 -14.55
C PRO A 66 -4.48 33.69 -15.89
N LEU A 67 -4.21 32.57 -16.56
CA LEU A 67 -4.80 32.22 -17.84
C LEU A 67 -5.98 31.28 -17.58
N ALA A 68 -7.21 31.76 -17.79
CA ALA A 68 -8.40 30.91 -17.67
C ALA A 68 -8.34 29.81 -18.74
N LEU A 69 -8.50 28.56 -18.30
CA LEU A 69 -8.57 27.40 -19.17
C LEU A 69 -10.04 26.99 -19.29
N ASP A 70 -10.70 27.48 -20.33
CA ASP A 70 -12.11 27.23 -20.58
C ASP A 70 -12.37 27.11 -22.09
N LYS A 71 -13.16 26.10 -22.47
CA LYS A 71 -13.71 25.96 -23.83
C LYS A 71 -15.23 26.14 -23.76
N TRP A 72 -15.69 27.29 -24.25
CA TRP A 72 -17.11 27.59 -24.33
C TRP A 72 -17.86 26.46 -25.10
N PHE A 73 -18.87 25.86 -24.45
CA PHE A 73 -19.70 24.73 -24.93
C PHE A 73 -19.02 23.34 -24.94
N HIS A 74 -17.91 23.16 -24.23
CA HIS A 74 -17.31 21.85 -24.00
C HIS A 74 -17.29 21.51 -22.51
N ASN A 75 -17.52 20.23 -22.20
CA ASN A 75 -17.24 19.71 -20.87
C ASN A 75 -15.78 19.27 -20.82
N ASP A 76 -14.95 20.15 -20.27
CA ASP A 76 -13.50 19.96 -20.17
C ASP A 76 -13.15 19.22 -18.87
N PHE A 77 -11.90 18.75 -18.76
CA PHE A 77 -11.32 18.19 -17.52
C PHE A 77 -11.95 16.91 -17.01
N GLU A 78 -12.68 16.18 -17.84
CA GLU A 78 -13.24 14.87 -17.50
C GLU A 78 -12.17 13.80 -17.27
N ALA A 79 -12.52 12.77 -16.49
CA ALA A 79 -11.61 11.67 -16.21
C ALA A 79 -11.08 11.02 -17.51
N GLY A 80 -9.75 10.95 -17.63
CA GLY A 80 -9.05 10.40 -18.80
C GLY A 80 -9.03 11.29 -20.04
N GLN A 81 -9.63 12.49 -20.00
CA GLN A 81 -9.63 13.40 -21.14
C GLN A 81 -8.32 14.17 -21.31
N LYS A 82 -8.14 14.65 -22.55
CA LYS A 82 -7.04 15.50 -22.99
C LYS A 82 -7.63 16.78 -23.58
N ASP A 83 -7.32 17.90 -22.95
CA ASP A 83 -7.85 19.21 -23.32
C ASP A 83 -6.75 20.14 -23.82
N GLU A 84 -6.96 20.78 -24.98
CA GLU A 84 -6.02 21.75 -25.57
C GLU A 84 -6.61 23.17 -25.55
N TYR A 85 -5.80 24.14 -25.13
CA TYR A 85 -6.11 25.56 -25.03
C TYR A 85 -5.06 26.37 -25.76
N ARG A 86 -5.49 27.40 -26.50
CA ARG A 86 -4.61 28.35 -27.20
C ARG A 86 -4.81 29.72 -26.61
N VAL A 87 -3.76 30.26 -25.99
CA VAL A 87 -3.82 31.54 -25.27
C VAL A 87 -2.65 32.43 -25.69
N THR A 88 -2.89 33.73 -25.74
CA THR A 88 -1.84 34.74 -25.96
C THR A 88 -1.60 35.47 -24.66
N ALA A 89 -0.35 35.48 -24.19
CA ALA A 89 0.03 36.07 -22.90
C ALA A 89 1.43 36.70 -22.96
N GLU A 90 1.96 37.14 -21.82
CA GLU A 90 3.30 37.71 -21.70
C GLU A 90 4.38 36.70 -22.13
N ASP A 91 5.45 37.16 -22.79
CA ASP A 91 6.62 36.32 -23.12
C ASP A 91 7.50 36.14 -21.87
N VAL A 92 7.43 34.96 -21.25
CA VAL A 92 8.16 34.67 -20.00
C VAL A 92 9.58 34.16 -20.23
N GLY A 93 10.06 34.09 -21.48
CA GLY A 93 11.36 33.50 -21.81
C GLY A 93 11.33 31.96 -21.77
N GLU A 94 12.36 31.32 -21.19
CA GLU A 94 12.35 29.87 -20.98
C GLU A 94 11.36 29.52 -19.86
N ILE A 95 10.44 28.57 -20.11
CA ILE A 95 9.43 28.18 -19.13
C ILE A 95 10.07 27.27 -18.08
N LEU A 96 9.89 27.61 -16.81
CA LEU A 96 10.53 26.93 -15.67
C LEU A 96 9.52 26.17 -14.81
N LEU A 97 8.39 26.82 -14.52
CA LEU A 97 7.34 26.30 -13.64
C LEU A 97 5.97 26.65 -14.21
N VAL A 98 4.97 25.88 -13.80
CA VAL A 98 3.57 26.21 -14.03
C VAL A 98 2.79 26.03 -12.73
N THR A 99 1.81 26.88 -12.47
CA THR A 99 0.89 26.74 -11.35
C THR A 99 -0.52 26.58 -11.88
N LEU A 100 -1.15 25.45 -11.58
CA LEU A 100 -2.57 25.26 -11.75
C LEU A 100 -3.30 25.78 -10.52
N MET A 101 -4.38 26.52 -10.75
CA MET A 101 -5.28 27.03 -9.73
C MET A 101 -6.68 26.51 -10.04
N ASN A 102 -7.33 26.00 -9.00
CA ASN A 102 -8.69 25.49 -8.98
C ASN A 102 -9.46 26.39 -7.99
N ASP A 103 -10.54 27.01 -8.45
CA ASP A 103 -11.35 27.92 -7.62
C ASP A 103 -12.19 27.18 -6.55
N GLY A 104 -12.11 25.86 -6.52
CA GLY A 104 -12.78 25.02 -5.53
C GLY A 104 -14.27 24.83 -5.80
N GLY A 105 -14.82 25.40 -6.88
CA GLY A 105 -16.17 25.16 -7.40
C GLY A 105 -17.26 24.79 -6.37
N SER A 106 -18.03 23.74 -6.69
CA SER A 106 -19.01 23.11 -5.80
C SER A 106 -18.43 21.84 -5.12
N LEU A 107 -19.24 21.06 -4.39
CA LEU A 107 -18.79 19.81 -3.76
C LEU A 107 -18.12 18.88 -4.80
N TYR A 108 -17.00 18.24 -4.42
CA TYR A 108 -16.21 17.31 -5.26
C TYR A 108 -15.40 17.96 -6.42
N SER A 109 -14.93 19.19 -6.24
CA SER A 109 -14.12 19.94 -7.22
C SER A 109 -12.65 19.54 -7.35
N ASP A 110 -12.14 18.67 -6.47
CA ASP A 110 -10.74 18.22 -6.50
C ASP A 110 -10.41 17.54 -7.83
N TRP A 111 -9.35 17.96 -8.49
CA TRP A 111 -9.02 17.50 -9.85
C TRP A 111 -7.73 16.69 -9.89
N PHE A 112 -7.75 15.45 -10.38
CA PHE A 112 -6.53 14.64 -10.48
C PHE A 112 -5.85 14.82 -11.85
N VAL A 113 -4.77 15.61 -11.89
CA VAL A 113 -4.05 15.90 -13.13
C VAL A 113 -2.90 14.93 -13.31
N ASN A 114 -2.79 14.32 -14.50
CA ASN A 114 -1.61 13.53 -14.86
C ASN A 114 -0.46 14.43 -15.30
N ARG A 115 -0.74 15.36 -16.22
CA ARG A 115 0.31 16.11 -16.90
C ARG A 115 -0.23 17.37 -17.56
N VAL A 116 0.60 18.39 -17.63
CA VAL A 116 0.42 19.57 -18.50
C VAL A 116 1.57 19.61 -19.49
N THR A 117 1.30 19.89 -20.76
CA THR A 117 2.34 20.17 -21.76
C THR A 117 2.10 21.53 -22.37
N ILE A 118 3.15 22.32 -22.56
CA ILE A 118 3.06 23.66 -23.14
C ILE A 118 3.95 23.73 -24.36
N LYS A 119 3.40 24.14 -25.51
CA LYS A 119 4.17 24.47 -26.70
C LYS A 119 4.31 25.98 -26.86
N ALA A 120 5.54 26.45 -26.99
CA ALA A 120 5.89 27.85 -27.19
C ALA A 120 7.22 27.95 -27.96
N LYS A 121 7.33 28.85 -28.95
CA LYS A 121 8.56 29.06 -29.75
C LYS A 121 9.13 27.75 -30.36
N ASN A 122 8.27 26.85 -30.84
CA ASN A 122 8.63 25.52 -31.34
C ASN A 122 9.29 24.57 -30.31
N VAL A 123 9.28 24.91 -29.02
CA VAL A 123 9.71 24.05 -27.92
C VAL A 123 8.47 23.50 -27.22
N THR A 124 8.52 22.22 -26.83
CA THR A 124 7.48 21.59 -26.00
C THR A 124 8.06 21.35 -24.62
N TYR A 125 7.38 21.86 -23.60
CA TYR A 125 7.71 21.70 -22.20
C TYR A 125 6.75 20.71 -21.57
N ASP A 126 7.27 19.79 -20.74
CA ASP A 126 6.48 18.74 -20.09
C ASP A 126 6.41 18.99 -18.58
N PHE A 127 5.22 18.96 -17.99
CA PHE A 127 5.00 19.18 -16.57
C PHE A 127 4.23 17.99 -15.98
N PRO A 128 4.94 16.93 -15.53
CA PRO A 128 4.29 15.80 -14.87
C PRO A 128 3.72 16.24 -13.51
N CYS A 129 2.44 15.94 -13.27
CA CYS A 129 1.73 16.32 -12.05
C CYS A 129 1.50 15.10 -11.14
N ASN A 130 0.65 14.17 -11.60
CA ASN A 130 0.18 12.99 -10.87
C ASN A 130 -0.32 13.28 -9.43
N ARG A 131 -1.01 14.41 -9.24
CA ARG A 131 -1.52 14.88 -7.95
C ARG A 131 -2.93 15.45 -8.06
N TRP A 132 -3.61 15.51 -6.93
CA TRP A 132 -4.87 16.24 -6.77
C TRP A 132 -4.61 17.75 -6.68
N VAL A 133 -5.33 18.50 -7.51
CA VAL A 133 -5.39 19.96 -7.49
C VAL A 133 -6.66 20.37 -6.75
N GLN A 134 -6.52 20.63 -5.44
CA GLN A 134 -7.63 21.06 -4.60
C GLN A 134 -7.83 22.57 -4.69
N ASN A 135 -6.76 23.34 -4.47
CA ASN A 135 -6.74 24.79 -4.59
C ASN A 135 -5.66 25.23 -5.59
N GLU A 136 -4.41 24.86 -5.36
CA GLU A 136 -3.32 25.16 -6.27
C GLU A 136 -2.24 24.09 -6.25
N VAL A 137 -1.58 23.89 -7.40
CA VAL A 137 -0.41 23.00 -7.52
C VAL A 137 0.59 23.63 -8.47
N THR A 138 1.80 23.90 -7.96
CA THR A 138 2.95 24.26 -8.80
C THR A 138 3.75 23.02 -9.21
N MET A 139 4.12 22.97 -10.48
CA MET A 139 4.87 21.89 -11.12
C MET A 139 6.17 22.41 -11.71
N PHE A 140 7.21 21.58 -11.64
CA PHE A 140 8.46 21.78 -12.37
C PHE A 140 8.37 21.18 -13.78
N GLU A 141 9.19 21.68 -14.69
CA GLU A 141 9.46 21.00 -15.96
C GLU A 141 10.00 19.57 -15.68
N GLY A 142 9.67 18.64 -16.58
CA GLY A 142 9.80 17.21 -16.40
C GLY A 142 11.23 16.72 -16.15
N LYS A 143 12.24 17.45 -16.62
CA LYS A 143 13.66 17.10 -16.44
C LYS A 143 14.05 17.12 -14.97
N ALA A 144 14.49 15.97 -14.49
CA ALA A 144 14.98 15.82 -13.12
C ALA A 144 16.24 16.65 -12.87
N LYS A 145 16.36 17.24 -11.67
CA LYS A 145 17.55 18.00 -11.24
C LYS A 145 17.94 17.73 -9.80
N LEU A 146 19.23 17.52 -9.56
CA LEU A 146 19.86 17.46 -8.24
C LEU A 146 20.00 18.87 -7.66
N PRO A 147 20.06 19.04 -6.32
CA PRO A 147 20.27 20.36 -5.72
C PRO A 147 21.57 21.05 -6.18
N THR A 148 22.57 20.28 -6.57
CA THR A 148 23.90 20.74 -7.02
C THR A 148 23.92 21.18 -8.49
N ASP A 149 22.90 20.84 -9.27
CA ASP A 149 22.83 21.23 -10.68
C ASP A 149 22.58 22.73 -10.82
N GLU A 150 23.09 23.32 -11.91
CA GLU A 150 22.81 24.71 -12.24
C GLU A 150 21.30 24.91 -12.51
N GLN A 151 20.73 25.89 -11.80
CA GLN A 151 19.29 26.16 -11.76
C GLN A 151 19.01 27.65 -11.60
N HIS A 152 17.98 28.11 -12.31
CA HIS A 152 17.43 29.44 -12.12
C HIS A 152 16.94 29.65 -10.68
N ALA A 153 17.07 30.87 -10.16
CA ALA A 153 16.70 31.21 -8.78
C ALA A 153 15.25 30.80 -8.45
N THR A 154 14.32 31.03 -9.37
CA THR A 154 12.91 30.61 -9.27
C THR A 154 12.74 29.12 -8.96
N VAL A 155 13.52 28.25 -9.60
CA VAL A 155 13.46 26.80 -9.40
C VAL A 155 13.99 26.44 -8.01
N LYS A 156 15.10 27.08 -7.59
CA LYS A 156 15.68 26.89 -6.25
C LYS A 156 14.69 27.30 -5.16
N THR A 157 14.10 28.48 -5.26
CA THR A 157 13.08 28.97 -4.30
C THR A 157 11.88 28.04 -4.24
N ARG A 158 11.33 27.61 -5.39
CA ARG A 158 10.17 26.69 -5.37
C ARG A 158 10.52 25.35 -4.74
N ARG A 159 11.74 24.82 -4.97
CA ARG A 159 12.23 23.59 -4.35
C ARG A 159 12.23 23.68 -2.82
N GLU A 160 12.70 24.79 -2.27
CA GLU A 160 12.74 25.04 -0.83
C GLU A 160 11.33 25.18 -0.24
N THR A 161 10.46 25.93 -0.90
CA THR A 161 9.07 26.13 -0.47
C THR A 161 8.28 24.82 -0.51
N GLU A 162 8.40 24.03 -1.59
CA GLU A 162 7.76 22.71 -1.69
C GLU A 162 8.19 21.79 -0.55
N LEU A 163 9.48 21.75 -0.21
CA LEU A 163 9.95 20.95 0.91
C LEU A 163 9.42 21.43 2.26
N LYS A 164 9.25 22.74 2.44
CA LYS A 164 8.62 23.30 3.66
C LYS A 164 7.14 22.89 3.75
N GLU A 165 6.39 23.03 2.66
CA GLU A 165 4.98 22.60 2.56
C GLU A 165 4.85 21.10 2.89
N ARG A 166 5.67 20.25 2.26
CA ARG A 166 5.61 18.80 2.45
C ARG A 166 6.01 18.37 3.86
N ARG A 167 6.97 19.04 4.50
CA ARG A 167 7.31 18.76 5.91
C ARG A 167 6.18 19.10 6.88
N ALA A 168 5.32 20.05 6.53
CA ALA A 168 4.12 20.37 7.31
C ALA A 168 2.97 19.38 7.06
N LEU A 169 2.82 18.87 5.83
CA LEU A 169 1.77 17.91 5.48
C LEU A 169 2.04 16.49 5.98
N TYR A 170 3.30 16.06 5.99
CA TYR A 170 3.70 14.69 6.29
C TYR A 170 4.51 14.65 7.57
N GLU A 171 3.86 14.79 8.72
CA GLU A 171 4.51 14.73 10.03
C GLU A 171 4.74 13.29 10.50
N TRP A 172 5.72 13.10 11.38
CA TRP A 172 5.94 11.82 12.05
C TRP A 172 4.91 11.65 13.17
N GLY A 173 4.35 10.45 13.29
CA GLY A 173 3.42 10.11 14.35
C GLY A 173 4.07 10.12 15.74
N ASP A 174 3.26 10.39 16.75
CA ASP A 174 3.65 10.59 18.16
C ASP A 174 2.87 9.69 19.13
N ASP A 175 2.14 8.69 18.61
CA ASP A 175 1.41 7.70 19.41
C ASP A 175 2.41 6.76 20.12
N LYS A 176 2.37 6.79 21.46
CA LYS A 176 3.26 6.03 22.35
C LYS A 176 3.03 4.52 22.27
N THR A 177 1.90 4.07 21.74
CA THR A 177 1.60 2.65 21.50
C THR A 177 2.63 2.00 20.58
N TYR A 178 3.31 2.79 19.73
CA TYR A 178 4.24 2.29 18.70
C TYR A 178 5.71 2.68 18.96
N THR A 179 6.10 2.92 20.22
CA THR A 179 7.42 3.47 20.57
C THR A 179 8.62 2.61 20.11
N ASP A 180 8.46 1.28 20.04
CA ASP A 180 9.52 0.34 19.62
C ASP A 180 9.35 -0.13 18.15
N LEU A 181 8.49 0.54 17.38
CA LEU A 181 8.26 0.25 15.96
C LEU A 181 8.88 1.33 15.06
N PRO A 182 9.07 1.04 13.75
CA PRO A 182 9.51 2.06 12.80
C PRO A 182 8.59 3.29 12.78
N GLY A 183 9.15 4.46 12.50
CA GLY A 183 8.40 5.71 12.43
C GLY A 183 7.29 5.66 11.36
N PHE A 184 6.15 6.26 11.66
CA PHE A 184 4.95 6.22 10.84
C PHE A 184 4.39 7.63 10.58
N VAL A 185 3.46 7.76 9.62
CA VAL A 185 2.84 9.05 9.32
C VAL A 185 1.83 9.46 10.40
N LYS A 186 1.83 10.73 10.80
CA LYS A 186 0.83 11.29 11.71
C LYS A 186 -0.52 11.38 11.02
N SER A 187 -1.58 10.98 11.73
CA SER A 187 -2.95 10.97 11.26
C SER A 187 -3.88 11.17 12.45
N SER A 188 -4.76 12.18 12.41
CA SER A 188 -5.68 12.50 13.51
C SER A 188 -7.01 11.75 13.45
N ASP A 189 -7.47 11.41 12.25
CA ASP A 189 -8.77 10.75 12.00
C ASP A 189 -8.62 9.70 10.90
N GLY A 190 -7.71 8.75 11.15
CA GLY A 190 -7.38 7.66 10.22
C GLY A 190 -7.08 8.13 8.79
N VAL A 191 -7.38 7.27 7.83
CA VAL A 191 -7.03 7.48 6.41
C VAL A 191 -7.61 8.80 5.86
N LYS A 192 -8.77 9.25 6.35
CA LYS A 192 -9.43 10.47 5.86
C LYS A 192 -8.64 11.74 6.17
N SER A 193 -7.87 11.73 7.25
CA SER A 193 -7.04 12.88 7.66
C SER A 193 -5.70 12.97 6.91
N LEU A 194 -5.32 11.95 6.15
CA LEU A 194 -4.11 11.98 5.33
C LEU A 194 -4.29 12.93 4.13
N PRO A 195 -3.20 13.51 3.59
CA PRO A 195 -3.26 14.25 2.32
C PRO A 195 -3.87 13.39 1.20
N LYS A 196 -4.74 13.98 0.37
CA LYS A 196 -5.51 13.25 -0.66
C LYS A 196 -4.63 12.46 -1.65
N ASP A 197 -3.42 12.95 -1.92
CA ASP A 197 -2.43 12.28 -2.78
C ASP A 197 -1.99 10.89 -2.28
N VAL A 198 -2.09 10.65 -0.98
CA VAL A 198 -1.65 9.40 -0.35
C VAL A 198 -2.79 8.55 0.21
N GLN A 199 -4.04 9.02 0.10
CA GLN A 199 -5.22 8.24 0.41
C GLN A 199 -5.41 7.10 -0.61
N PHE A 200 -6.27 6.14 -0.27
CA PHE A 200 -6.73 5.16 -1.24
C PHE A 200 -7.41 5.85 -2.42
N THR A 201 -7.24 5.28 -3.62
CA THR A 201 -8.14 5.65 -4.72
C THR A 201 -9.54 5.15 -4.40
N GLU A 202 -10.58 5.74 -5.00
CA GLU A 202 -11.95 5.29 -4.76
C GLU A 202 -12.14 3.82 -5.09
N GLU A 203 -11.47 3.32 -6.14
CA GLU A 203 -11.50 1.93 -6.54
C GLU A 203 -10.86 1.04 -5.47
N ALA A 204 -9.66 1.38 -5.00
CA ALA A 204 -8.98 0.62 -3.95
C ALA A 204 -9.78 0.63 -2.63
N ALA A 205 -10.40 1.75 -2.28
CA ALA A 205 -11.27 1.84 -1.11
C ALA A 205 -12.54 1.00 -1.28
N TYR A 206 -13.13 1.00 -2.48
CA TYR A 206 -14.29 0.19 -2.82
C TYR A 206 -13.95 -1.31 -2.80
N ASP A 207 -12.85 -1.72 -3.42
CA ASP A 207 -12.38 -3.10 -3.44
C ASP A 207 -12.13 -3.61 -2.02
N LEU A 208 -11.49 -2.80 -1.18
CA LEU A 208 -11.28 -3.14 0.23
C LEU A 208 -12.59 -3.25 1.01
N HIS A 209 -13.55 -2.35 0.76
CA HIS A 209 -14.87 -2.40 1.37
C HIS A 209 -15.65 -3.64 0.91
N GLN A 210 -15.61 -3.98 -0.38
CA GLN A 210 -16.22 -5.19 -0.91
C GLN A 210 -15.56 -6.44 -0.34
N ALA A 211 -14.22 -6.51 -0.30
CA ALA A 211 -13.48 -7.61 0.29
C ALA A 211 -13.88 -7.84 1.76
N ARG A 212 -13.96 -6.76 2.56
CA ARG A 212 -14.42 -6.85 3.96
C ARG A 212 -15.87 -7.32 4.07
N LYS A 213 -16.77 -6.81 3.22
CA LYS A 213 -18.19 -7.21 3.20
C LYS A 213 -18.36 -8.67 2.82
N SER A 214 -17.66 -9.12 1.78
CA SER A 214 -17.64 -10.52 1.33
C SER A 214 -17.06 -11.43 2.41
N ALA A 215 -15.95 -11.04 3.05
CA ALA A 215 -15.38 -11.81 4.16
C ALA A 215 -16.38 -11.96 5.31
N LEU A 216 -17.05 -10.88 5.72
CA LEU A 216 -18.06 -10.92 6.79
C LEU A 216 -19.28 -11.77 6.43
N TYR A 217 -19.76 -11.67 5.19
CA TYR A 217 -20.86 -12.51 4.69
C TYR A 217 -20.48 -13.99 4.68
N ASN A 218 -19.29 -14.32 4.17
CA ASN A 218 -18.80 -15.69 4.12
C ASN A 218 -18.53 -16.25 5.53
N LEU A 219 -18.00 -15.43 6.45
CA LEU A 219 -17.83 -15.79 7.87
C LEU A 219 -19.18 -16.06 8.54
N GLY A 220 -20.19 -15.24 8.26
CA GLY A 220 -21.56 -15.46 8.74
C GLY A 220 -22.18 -16.74 8.20
N LEU A 221 -21.93 -17.07 6.93
CA LEU A 221 -22.35 -18.35 6.35
C LEU A 221 -21.65 -19.54 7.00
N VAL A 222 -20.34 -19.46 7.27
CA VAL A 222 -19.62 -20.53 7.95
C VAL A 222 -20.02 -20.69 9.40
N HIS A 223 -20.28 -19.59 10.12
CA HIS A 223 -20.88 -19.69 11.44
C HIS A 223 -22.23 -20.42 11.37
N LEU A 224 -23.04 -20.14 10.35
CA LEU A 224 -24.31 -20.84 10.13
C LEU A 224 -24.11 -22.33 9.76
N PHE A 225 -23.15 -22.68 8.90
CA PHE A 225 -22.82 -24.08 8.59
C PHE A 225 -22.28 -24.83 9.82
N ASN A 226 -21.41 -24.21 10.60
CA ASN A 226 -20.83 -24.77 11.83
C ASN A 226 -21.86 -24.95 12.96
N LEU A 227 -23.03 -24.29 12.89
CA LEU A 227 -24.14 -24.55 13.82
C LEU A 227 -24.86 -25.88 13.53
N PHE A 228 -24.64 -26.47 12.35
CA PHE A 228 -25.34 -27.68 11.89
C PHE A 228 -24.44 -28.84 11.45
N ASP A 229 -23.13 -28.62 11.28
CA ASP A 229 -22.14 -29.65 10.88
C ASP A 229 -21.10 -29.91 12.00
N GLU A 230 -20.80 -31.19 12.24
CA GLU A 230 -19.66 -31.64 13.07
C GLU A 230 -18.38 -31.66 12.21
N TRP A 231 -17.27 -31.10 12.72
CA TRP A 231 -15.96 -31.06 12.05
C TRP A 231 -15.15 -32.28 12.47
N ASP A 232 -15.45 -33.42 11.86
CA ASP A 232 -14.88 -34.71 12.27
C ASP A 232 -13.69 -35.14 11.40
N ASP A 233 -13.49 -34.52 10.24
CA ASP A 233 -12.40 -34.83 9.31
C ASP A 233 -11.66 -33.58 8.81
N PHE A 234 -10.36 -33.71 8.54
CA PHE A 234 -9.57 -32.62 7.96
C PHE A 234 -10.09 -32.15 6.59
N ASP A 235 -10.75 -33.00 5.82
CA ASP A 235 -11.34 -32.63 4.53
C ASP A 235 -12.55 -31.69 4.68
N ASP A 236 -13.11 -31.52 5.88
CA ASP A 236 -14.16 -30.52 6.13
C ASP A 236 -13.65 -29.08 5.93
N TYR A 237 -12.34 -28.84 6.09
CA TYR A 237 -11.71 -27.55 5.75
C TYR A 237 -11.84 -27.21 4.24
N ARG A 238 -12.00 -28.21 3.36
CA ARG A 238 -12.24 -27.96 1.93
C ARG A 238 -13.59 -27.28 1.69
N LYS A 239 -14.61 -27.65 2.48
CA LYS A 239 -15.95 -27.04 2.41
C LYS A 239 -15.87 -25.56 2.73
N ALA A 240 -15.09 -25.20 3.76
CA ALA A 240 -14.82 -23.80 4.09
C ALA A 240 -14.22 -23.06 2.89
N PHE A 241 -13.15 -23.57 2.26
CA PHE A 241 -12.55 -22.90 1.09
C PHE A 241 -13.51 -22.72 -0.09
N THR A 242 -14.33 -23.74 -0.40
CA THR A 242 -15.35 -23.60 -1.46
C THR A 242 -16.39 -22.53 -1.13
N GLY A 243 -16.81 -22.41 0.14
CA GLY A 243 -17.76 -21.40 0.58
C GLY A 243 -17.18 -19.99 0.69
N PHE A 244 -15.90 -19.86 1.07
CA PHE A 244 -15.22 -18.59 1.30
C PHE A 244 -14.61 -17.97 0.03
N ILE A 245 -13.94 -18.79 -0.79
CA ILE A 245 -13.07 -18.34 -1.88
C ILE A 245 -13.63 -18.77 -3.25
N GLY A 246 -14.47 -19.81 -3.28
CA GLY A 246 -15.02 -20.38 -4.51
C GLY A 246 -14.10 -21.40 -5.18
N GLU A 247 -12.91 -21.62 -4.63
CA GLU A 247 -11.95 -22.63 -5.07
C GLU A 247 -11.22 -23.26 -3.87
N VAL A 248 -10.77 -24.50 -4.04
CA VAL A 248 -9.96 -25.20 -3.04
C VAL A 248 -8.49 -25.02 -3.40
N PRO A 249 -7.64 -24.52 -2.48
CA PRO A 249 -6.21 -24.37 -2.74
C PRO A 249 -5.55 -25.71 -3.08
N GLN A 250 -4.58 -25.71 -3.99
CA GLN A 250 -3.78 -26.90 -4.32
C GLN A 250 -3.16 -27.55 -3.08
N ALA A 251 -2.84 -26.75 -2.05
CA ALA A 251 -2.32 -27.24 -0.78
C ALA A 251 -3.22 -28.30 -0.12
N ALA A 252 -4.54 -28.25 -0.31
CA ALA A 252 -5.48 -29.21 0.28
C ALA A 252 -5.18 -30.66 -0.14
N ASP A 253 -4.60 -30.88 -1.32
CA ASP A 253 -4.29 -32.23 -1.81
C ASP A 253 -2.97 -32.79 -1.27
N TYR A 254 -2.06 -31.92 -0.79
CA TYR A 254 -0.68 -32.30 -0.49
C TYR A 254 -0.22 -31.93 0.93
N TRP A 255 -1.04 -31.22 1.73
CA TRP A 255 -0.62 -30.64 3.02
C TRP A 255 -0.05 -31.64 4.03
N LYS A 256 -0.42 -32.93 3.93
CA LYS A 256 0.12 -34.00 4.77
C LYS A 256 1.49 -34.49 4.31
N GLU A 257 1.85 -34.33 3.04
CA GLU A 257 3.10 -34.87 2.49
C GLU A 257 4.32 -34.08 2.96
N ASP A 258 5.35 -34.77 3.45
CA ASP A 258 6.58 -34.14 3.94
C ASP A 258 7.30 -33.31 2.87
N ARG A 259 7.28 -33.76 1.60
CA ARG A 259 7.84 -33.00 0.47
C ARG A 259 7.12 -31.66 0.28
N PHE A 260 5.80 -31.66 0.43
CA PHE A 260 4.99 -30.46 0.27
C PHE A 260 5.24 -29.51 1.43
N VAL A 261 5.19 -30.01 2.67
CA VAL A 261 5.48 -29.21 3.87
C VAL A 261 6.88 -28.58 3.80
N GLY A 262 7.90 -29.34 3.41
CA GLY A 262 9.24 -28.81 3.23
C GLY A 262 9.30 -27.74 2.12
N SER A 263 8.64 -27.98 0.98
CA SER A 263 8.60 -27.00 -0.12
C SER A 263 7.99 -25.65 0.28
N GLN A 264 7.05 -25.61 1.25
CA GLN A 264 6.44 -24.36 1.71
C GLN A 264 7.42 -23.42 2.42
N PHE A 265 8.53 -23.93 2.95
CA PHE A 265 9.60 -23.10 3.52
C PHE A 265 10.52 -22.47 2.46
N LEU A 266 10.35 -22.82 1.18
CA LEU A 266 11.08 -22.24 0.05
C LEU A 266 10.16 -21.46 -0.89
N ASN A 267 8.96 -21.99 -1.13
CA ASN A 267 8.04 -21.53 -2.17
C ASN A 267 6.66 -21.10 -1.62
N GLY A 268 6.48 -21.16 -0.30
CA GLY A 268 5.26 -20.69 0.37
C GLY A 268 5.31 -19.19 0.67
N CYS A 269 4.50 -18.76 1.63
CA CYS A 269 4.39 -17.34 2.00
C CYS A 269 5.55 -16.83 2.88
N ASN A 270 6.35 -17.71 3.49
CA ASN A 270 7.46 -17.31 4.36
C ASN A 270 8.80 -18.00 3.99
N PRO A 271 9.41 -17.62 2.85
CA PRO A 271 10.70 -18.18 2.41
C PRO A 271 11.92 -17.56 3.13
N ASP A 272 11.72 -16.82 4.22
CA ASP A 272 12.77 -16.06 4.92
C ASP A 272 13.33 -16.77 6.18
N SER A 273 12.61 -17.78 6.71
CA SER A 273 12.96 -18.41 7.99
C SER A 273 13.98 -19.55 7.89
N LEU A 274 14.06 -20.24 6.74
CA LEU A 274 14.90 -21.42 6.56
C LEU A 274 16.38 -21.06 6.39
N LYS A 275 17.26 -21.65 7.20
CA LYS A 275 18.71 -21.41 7.18
C LYS A 275 19.49 -22.71 7.10
N ARG A 276 20.63 -22.70 6.41
CA ARG A 276 21.53 -23.86 6.38
C ARG A 276 22.05 -24.16 7.79
N CYS A 277 21.94 -25.41 8.23
CA CYS A 277 22.42 -25.85 9.53
C CYS A 277 23.77 -26.54 9.38
N THR A 278 24.83 -25.90 9.86
CA THR A 278 26.18 -26.48 9.89
C THR A 278 26.52 -27.13 11.23
N LYS A 279 25.75 -26.81 12.27
CA LYS A 279 25.87 -27.36 13.62
C LYS A 279 24.52 -27.22 14.33
N LEU A 280 24.06 -28.30 14.95
CA LEU A 280 22.85 -28.28 15.76
C LEU A 280 23.06 -27.45 17.03
N PRO A 281 22.08 -26.61 17.42
CA PRO A 281 22.15 -25.90 18.69
C PRO A 281 22.00 -26.89 19.87
N PRO A 282 22.63 -26.63 21.03
CA PRO A 282 22.58 -27.54 22.18
C PRO A 282 21.16 -27.81 22.70
N HIS A 283 20.25 -26.86 22.49
CA HIS A 283 18.85 -26.93 22.90
C HIS A 283 17.95 -27.64 21.87
N PHE A 284 18.53 -28.17 20.77
CA PHE A 284 17.85 -29.04 19.81
C PHE A 284 18.67 -30.31 19.57
N PRO A 285 18.67 -31.25 20.53
CA PRO A 285 19.60 -32.39 20.56
C PRO A 285 19.21 -33.52 19.59
N VAL A 286 19.03 -33.21 18.30
CA VAL A 286 18.78 -34.20 17.25
C VAL A 286 20.03 -35.09 17.07
N THR A 287 19.85 -36.40 17.00
CA THR A 287 20.96 -37.36 16.91
C THR A 287 20.87 -38.20 15.64
N GLN A 288 22.01 -38.77 15.20
CA GLN A 288 22.04 -39.75 14.11
C GLN A 288 21.08 -40.91 14.34
N LYS A 289 20.88 -41.34 15.60
CA LYS A 289 19.96 -42.43 15.94
C LYS A 289 18.51 -42.08 15.62
N LEU A 290 18.12 -40.82 15.81
CA LEU A 290 16.74 -40.36 15.58
C LEU A 290 16.43 -40.26 14.09
N VAL A 291 17.32 -39.62 13.30
CA VAL A 291 17.01 -39.27 11.90
C VAL A 291 17.69 -40.13 10.86
N GLY A 292 18.64 -41.00 11.25
CA GLY A 292 19.50 -41.71 10.30
C GLY A 292 18.75 -42.59 9.29
N LYS A 293 17.60 -43.15 9.66
CA LYS A 293 16.74 -43.95 8.76
C LYS A 293 15.93 -43.11 7.76
N LEU A 294 15.86 -41.79 7.96
CA LEU A 294 15.15 -40.85 7.11
C LEU A 294 16.04 -40.26 6.01
N LEU A 295 17.37 -40.39 6.16
CA LEU A 295 18.35 -39.90 5.21
C LEU A 295 18.51 -40.87 4.04
N ASP A 296 19.05 -40.38 2.92
CA ASP A 296 19.34 -41.27 1.79
C ASP A 296 20.41 -42.30 2.16
N SER A 297 20.37 -43.46 1.49
CA SER A 297 21.34 -44.53 1.74
C SER A 297 22.78 -44.02 1.61
N GLY A 298 23.58 -44.31 2.65
CA GLY A 298 24.97 -43.88 2.79
C GLY A 298 25.19 -42.58 3.54
N ASP A 299 24.13 -41.82 3.83
CA ASP A 299 24.26 -40.54 4.54
C ASP A 299 24.22 -40.69 6.06
N THR A 300 25.03 -39.87 6.72
CA THR A 300 24.88 -39.55 8.14
C THR A 300 24.43 -38.11 8.28
N LEU A 301 23.84 -37.75 9.42
CA LEU A 301 23.48 -36.39 9.77
C LEU A 301 24.69 -35.47 9.70
N GLU A 302 25.86 -35.95 10.16
CA GLU A 302 27.12 -35.22 10.08
C GLU A 302 27.57 -34.99 8.63
N SER A 303 27.55 -36.03 7.78
CA SER A 303 27.93 -35.89 6.38
C SER A 303 26.97 -34.98 5.64
N ALA A 304 25.65 -35.13 5.86
CA ALA A 304 24.64 -34.27 5.27
C ALA A 304 24.77 -32.80 5.70
N MET A 305 25.09 -32.51 6.97
CA MET A 305 25.40 -31.14 7.42
C MET A 305 26.64 -30.58 6.71
N LYS A 306 27.71 -31.39 6.60
CA LYS A 306 28.95 -31.00 5.92
C LYS A 306 28.73 -30.73 4.44
N ASP A 307 27.89 -31.53 3.78
CA ASP A 307 27.50 -31.39 2.38
C ASP A 307 26.53 -30.22 2.14
N GLY A 308 26.06 -29.54 3.19
CA GLY A 308 25.11 -28.44 3.09
C GLY A 308 23.68 -28.87 2.74
N ARG A 309 23.32 -30.12 3.07
CA ARG A 309 21.99 -30.70 2.83
C ARG A 309 21.07 -30.70 4.06
N ILE A 310 21.49 -30.09 5.16
CA ILE A 310 20.66 -29.91 6.35
C ILE A 310 20.35 -28.43 6.55
N TYR A 311 19.07 -28.13 6.79
CA TYR A 311 18.53 -26.80 7.00
C TYR A 311 17.67 -26.78 8.26
N MET A 312 17.46 -25.61 8.83
CA MET A 312 16.74 -25.44 10.08
C MET A 312 15.92 -24.15 10.08
N VAL A 313 14.77 -24.18 10.74
CA VAL A 313 14.06 -23.01 11.24
C VAL A 313 14.12 -23.02 12.77
N ASP A 314 14.23 -21.85 13.38
CA ASP A 314 14.25 -21.65 14.82
C ASP A 314 13.40 -20.43 15.16
N TYR A 315 12.22 -20.68 15.71
CA TYR A 315 11.25 -19.65 16.09
C TYR A 315 11.43 -19.18 17.53
N LYS A 316 12.66 -19.17 18.06
CA LYS A 316 12.99 -18.64 19.39
C LYS A 316 12.43 -17.24 19.66
N ILE A 317 12.27 -16.40 18.64
CA ILE A 317 11.66 -15.07 18.80
C ILE A 317 10.23 -15.10 19.35
N LEU A 318 9.54 -16.24 19.24
CA LEU A 318 8.19 -16.45 19.78
C LEU A 318 8.21 -16.91 21.24
N GLU A 319 9.39 -17.14 21.83
CA GLU A 319 9.54 -17.44 23.25
C GLU A 319 9.01 -16.27 24.08
N ASP A 320 8.24 -16.58 25.12
CA ASP A 320 7.62 -15.63 26.05
C ASP A 320 6.63 -14.62 25.44
N ILE A 321 6.18 -14.82 24.18
CA ILE A 321 5.10 -14.02 23.60
C ILE A 321 3.76 -14.43 24.22
N PRO A 322 3.01 -13.51 24.85
CA PRO A 322 1.72 -13.84 25.44
C PRO A 322 0.71 -14.34 24.41
N HIS A 323 -0.07 -15.34 24.79
CA HIS A 323 -1.11 -15.89 23.90
C HIS A 323 -2.45 -15.19 24.11
N TYR A 324 -3.29 -15.20 23.08
CA TYR A 324 -4.66 -14.71 23.20
C TYR A 324 -5.43 -15.48 24.29
N GLY A 325 -6.15 -14.74 25.14
CA GLY A 325 -6.85 -15.29 26.32
C GLY A 325 -5.93 -15.62 27.51
N GLU A 326 -4.64 -15.30 27.44
CA GLU A 326 -3.74 -15.53 28.57
C GLU A 326 -4.05 -14.66 29.78
N GLY A 327 -4.33 -15.30 30.92
CA GLY A 327 -4.76 -14.61 32.14
C GLY A 327 -6.16 -13.99 32.06
N ARG A 328 -6.93 -14.27 30.99
CA ARG A 328 -8.23 -13.66 30.69
C ARG A 328 -9.31 -14.73 30.51
N PRO A 329 -9.99 -15.14 31.60
CA PRO A 329 -10.99 -16.22 31.55
C PRO A 329 -12.27 -15.83 30.79
N ASP A 330 -12.45 -14.55 30.49
CA ASP A 330 -13.53 -14.01 29.66
C ASP A 330 -13.31 -14.21 28.15
N LEU A 331 -12.11 -14.65 27.75
CA LEU A 331 -11.72 -14.84 26.36
C LEU A 331 -11.40 -16.31 26.05
N GLU A 332 -11.52 -16.69 24.78
CA GLU A 332 -11.02 -17.96 24.28
C GLU A 332 -9.51 -18.06 24.49
N ARG A 333 -9.01 -19.21 24.97
CA ARG A 333 -7.56 -19.44 25.10
C ARG A 333 -6.99 -20.02 23.81
N ARG A 334 -6.02 -19.33 23.22
CA ARG A 334 -5.23 -19.82 22.07
C ARG A 334 -3.81 -20.18 22.49
N TYR A 335 -3.12 -20.91 21.63
CA TYR A 335 -1.79 -21.45 21.90
C TYR A 335 -0.90 -21.32 20.67
N MET A 336 0.39 -21.05 20.91
CA MET A 336 1.46 -21.20 19.93
C MET A 336 2.69 -21.82 20.61
N CYS A 337 3.68 -22.20 19.80
CA CYS A 337 4.95 -22.73 20.27
C CYS A 337 6.12 -21.95 19.64
N ALA A 338 7.25 -21.85 20.33
CA ALA A 338 8.51 -21.32 19.80
C ALA A 338 9.34 -22.47 19.20
N SER A 339 8.80 -23.10 18.16
CA SER A 339 9.29 -24.39 17.65
C SER A 339 10.60 -24.32 16.87
N LEU A 340 11.28 -25.46 16.80
CA LEU A 340 12.43 -25.71 15.93
C LEU A 340 12.08 -26.83 14.94
N GLY A 341 12.50 -26.67 13.69
CA GLY A 341 12.33 -27.68 12.65
C GLY A 341 13.64 -27.94 11.91
N LEU A 342 14.03 -29.20 11.77
CA LEU A 342 15.19 -29.64 11.00
C LEU A 342 14.72 -30.26 9.68
N PHE A 343 15.39 -29.88 8.59
CA PHE A 343 15.06 -30.31 7.23
C PHE A 343 16.28 -30.91 6.55
N TYR A 344 16.01 -31.84 5.63
CA TYR A 344 17.02 -32.53 4.84
C TYR A 344 16.68 -32.44 3.35
N VAL A 345 17.70 -32.15 2.54
CA VAL A 345 17.60 -32.18 1.07
C VAL A 345 17.97 -33.58 0.59
N LYS A 346 16.98 -34.30 0.10
CA LYS A 346 17.15 -35.62 -0.51
C LYS A 346 17.94 -35.55 -1.81
N LYS A 347 18.51 -36.67 -2.24
CA LYS A 347 19.25 -36.77 -3.52
C LYS A 347 18.41 -36.44 -4.75
N ASN A 348 17.08 -36.60 -4.67
CA ASN A 348 16.16 -36.19 -5.74
C ASN A 348 15.86 -34.68 -5.75
N GLY A 349 16.38 -33.92 -4.79
CA GLY A 349 16.20 -32.48 -4.66
C GLY A 349 15.10 -32.05 -3.68
N ASP A 350 14.29 -32.98 -3.16
CA ASP A 350 13.20 -32.64 -2.24
C ASP A 350 13.75 -32.18 -0.88
N LEU A 351 13.26 -31.04 -0.40
CA LEU A 351 13.42 -30.63 0.99
C LEU A 351 12.31 -31.28 1.83
N VAL A 352 12.67 -32.04 2.86
CA VAL A 352 11.72 -32.69 3.77
C VAL A 352 12.02 -32.40 5.24
N PRO A 353 11.01 -32.19 6.10
CA PRO A 353 11.21 -32.12 7.55
C PRO A 353 11.62 -33.51 8.09
N ILE A 354 12.60 -33.54 8.99
CA ILE A 354 13.13 -34.77 9.60
C ILE A 354 13.11 -34.76 11.13
N ALA A 355 13.00 -33.59 11.76
CA ALA A 355 12.85 -33.46 13.21
C ALA A 355 12.13 -32.16 13.59
N ILE A 356 11.28 -32.19 14.63
CA ILE A 356 10.57 -31.02 15.16
C ILE A 356 10.61 -31.06 16.69
N GLN A 357 10.86 -29.92 17.33
CA GLN A 357 10.74 -29.72 18.78
C GLN A 357 9.85 -28.50 19.04
N PHE A 358 8.88 -28.59 19.96
CA PHE A 358 7.86 -27.55 20.11
C PHE A 358 8.36 -26.33 20.89
N HIS A 359 9.10 -26.56 21.97
CA HIS A 359 9.63 -25.49 22.80
C HIS A 359 11.15 -25.44 22.74
N GLN A 360 11.72 -24.30 23.14
CA GLN A 360 13.16 -24.05 23.05
C GLN A 360 13.97 -24.93 24.00
N SER A 361 13.43 -25.28 25.17
CA SER A 361 14.13 -26.11 26.16
C SER A 361 13.79 -27.59 26.00
N PRO A 362 14.78 -28.48 25.78
CA PRO A 362 14.54 -29.91 25.67
C PRO A 362 14.32 -30.53 27.05
N ASP A 363 13.23 -31.28 27.21
CA ASP A 363 12.93 -32.04 28.43
C ASP A 363 12.07 -33.29 28.11
N ARG A 364 11.55 -33.96 29.15
CA ARG A 364 10.73 -35.18 28.98
C ARG A 364 9.35 -34.92 28.38
N GLU A 365 8.81 -33.71 28.54
CA GLU A 365 7.49 -33.29 28.07
C GLU A 365 7.57 -32.55 26.73
N ASN A 366 8.76 -32.09 26.33
CA ASN A 366 9.06 -31.51 25.02
C ASN A 366 10.06 -32.38 24.23
N PRO A 367 9.63 -33.56 23.71
CA PRO A 367 10.49 -34.44 22.94
C PRO A 367 10.76 -33.90 21.52
N ILE A 368 11.65 -34.59 20.82
CA ILE A 368 11.88 -34.40 19.39
C ILE A 368 11.00 -35.39 18.62
N TRP A 369 10.11 -34.86 17.79
CA TRP A 369 9.23 -35.60 16.89
C TRP A 369 9.89 -35.78 15.52
N THR A 370 9.64 -36.91 14.88
CA THR A 370 10.20 -37.29 13.58
C THR A 370 9.16 -38.03 12.72
N PRO A 371 9.38 -38.16 11.41
CA PRO A 371 8.57 -39.04 10.56
C PRO A 371 8.53 -40.52 10.97
N ASN A 372 9.37 -40.97 11.92
CA ASN A 372 9.33 -42.35 12.44
C ASN A 372 8.28 -42.54 13.55
N ASP A 373 7.70 -41.45 14.07
CA ASP A 373 6.64 -41.50 15.08
C ASP A 373 5.29 -41.88 14.46
N ALA A 374 4.24 -42.02 15.28
CA ALA A 374 2.91 -42.32 14.77
C ALA A 374 2.44 -41.23 13.79
N GLU A 375 1.67 -41.61 12.78
CA GLU A 375 1.26 -40.71 11.68
C GLU A 375 0.57 -39.43 12.20
N LEU A 376 -0.32 -39.56 13.19
CA LEU A 376 -1.00 -38.43 13.78
C LEU A 376 -0.06 -37.55 14.60
N ASP A 377 0.85 -38.14 15.39
CA ASP A 377 1.85 -37.38 16.17
C ASP A 377 2.73 -36.53 15.25
N TRP A 378 3.22 -37.12 14.15
CA TRP A 378 4.01 -36.38 13.16
C TRP A 378 3.20 -35.32 12.42
N THR A 379 1.92 -35.61 12.13
CA THR A 379 1.01 -34.63 11.53
C THR A 379 0.81 -33.43 12.45
N TYR A 380 0.54 -33.65 13.74
CA TYR A 380 0.43 -32.58 14.72
C TYR A 380 1.73 -31.81 14.88
N ALA A 381 2.88 -32.50 14.86
CA ALA A 381 4.17 -31.84 14.97
C ALA A 381 4.40 -30.85 13.81
N LYS A 382 4.05 -31.24 12.59
CA LYS A 382 4.09 -30.35 11.43
C LYS A 382 3.10 -29.18 11.56
N LEU A 383 1.89 -29.42 12.06
CA LEU A 383 0.89 -28.36 12.28
C LEU A 383 1.39 -27.32 13.29
N TRP A 384 2.00 -27.74 14.40
CA TRP A 384 2.59 -26.81 15.38
C TRP A 384 3.76 -26.01 14.80
N LEU A 385 4.63 -26.65 14.01
CA LEU A 385 5.70 -25.94 13.30
C LEU A 385 5.15 -24.89 12.32
N ARG A 386 4.11 -25.25 11.55
CA ARG A 386 3.43 -24.32 10.63
C ARG A 386 2.66 -23.22 11.36
N ASN A 387 2.14 -23.49 12.56
CA ASN A 387 1.54 -22.47 13.41
C ASN A 387 2.58 -21.42 13.84
N SER A 388 3.76 -21.84 14.33
CA SER A 388 4.88 -20.94 14.63
C SER A 388 5.29 -20.12 13.40
N ASP A 389 5.44 -20.79 12.24
CA ASP A 389 5.77 -20.11 10.99
C ASP A 389 4.73 -19.06 10.60
N THR A 390 3.45 -19.33 10.84
CA THR A 390 2.36 -18.40 10.54
C THR A 390 2.44 -17.14 11.39
N GLN A 391 2.76 -17.26 12.68
CA GLN A 391 2.93 -16.10 13.57
C GLN A 391 4.11 -15.24 13.11
N TYR A 392 5.25 -15.88 12.81
CA TYR A 392 6.43 -15.19 12.29
C TYR A 392 6.14 -14.52 10.95
N HIS A 393 5.50 -15.24 10.03
CA HIS A 393 5.13 -14.75 8.71
C HIS A 393 4.29 -13.47 8.79
N GLN A 394 3.15 -13.53 9.49
CA GLN A 394 2.21 -12.41 9.51
C GLN A 394 2.80 -11.19 10.20
N MET A 395 3.47 -11.39 11.34
CA MET A 395 3.94 -10.29 12.16
C MET A 395 5.30 -9.74 11.72
N VAL A 396 6.24 -10.62 11.40
CA VAL A 396 7.62 -10.23 11.12
C VAL A 396 7.84 -10.07 9.62
N THR A 397 7.64 -11.14 8.85
CA THR A 397 7.97 -11.14 7.41
C THR A 397 7.06 -10.21 6.62
N HIS A 398 5.77 -10.24 6.90
CA HIS A 398 4.76 -9.43 6.21
C HIS A 398 4.62 -8.06 6.87
N LEU A 399 3.94 -7.94 8.02
CA LEU A 399 3.61 -6.65 8.60
C LEU A 399 4.86 -5.79 8.91
N LEU A 400 5.80 -6.30 9.70
CA LEU A 400 6.95 -5.50 10.11
C LEU A 400 7.88 -5.20 8.94
N ARG A 401 8.36 -6.24 8.23
CA ARG A 401 9.44 -6.11 7.23
C ARG A 401 9.00 -5.58 5.87
N THR A 402 7.70 -5.59 5.54
CA THR A 402 7.20 -4.90 4.33
C THR A 402 6.47 -3.62 4.71
N HIS A 403 5.36 -3.71 5.43
CA HIS A 403 4.50 -2.56 5.69
C HIS A 403 5.17 -1.51 6.56
N LEU A 404 5.48 -1.87 7.81
CA LEU A 404 5.95 -0.89 8.80
C LEU A 404 7.37 -0.40 8.48
N PHE A 405 8.23 -1.24 7.91
CA PHE A 405 9.59 -0.84 7.55
C PHE A 405 9.64 0.07 6.31
N MET A 406 8.72 -0.08 5.35
CA MET A 406 8.66 0.78 4.16
C MET A 406 7.99 2.13 4.42
N GLU A 407 7.14 2.24 5.43
CA GLU A 407 6.46 3.49 5.78
C GLU A 407 7.42 4.65 6.10
N PRO A 408 8.47 4.50 6.93
CA PRO A 408 9.43 5.57 7.16
C PRO A 408 10.13 6.04 5.88
N ILE A 409 10.40 5.14 4.94
CA ILE A 409 11.00 5.48 3.64
C ILE A 409 10.03 6.34 2.83
N ALA A 410 8.74 6.00 2.84
CA ALA A 410 7.70 6.79 2.20
C ALA A 410 7.59 8.18 2.85
N VAL A 411 7.43 8.26 4.17
CA VAL A 411 7.34 9.54 4.90
C VAL A 411 8.56 10.41 4.65
N ALA A 412 9.77 9.85 4.74
CA ALA A 412 11.01 10.57 4.45
C ALA A 412 11.07 11.06 2.99
N SER A 413 10.65 10.23 2.03
CA SER A 413 10.58 10.61 0.61
C SER A 413 9.63 11.78 0.40
N TYR A 414 8.45 11.76 1.04
CA TYR A 414 7.52 12.88 1.00
C TYR A 414 8.13 14.15 1.62
N ARG A 415 8.84 14.03 2.74
CA ARG A 415 9.38 15.18 3.48
C ARG A 415 10.66 15.79 2.89
N GLN A 416 11.50 15.01 2.22
CA GLN A 416 12.88 15.41 1.89
C GLN A 416 13.17 15.48 0.39
N LEU A 417 12.33 14.88 -0.45
CA LEU A 417 12.53 14.87 -1.89
C LEU A 417 11.49 15.78 -2.58
N PRO A 418 11.92 16.91 -3.17
CA PRO A 418 11.03 17.74 -4.00
C PRO A 418 10.70 17.01 -5.29
N THR A 419 9.59 17.37 -5.95
CA THR A 419 9.06 16.61 -7.10
C THR A 419 9.98 16.62 -8.34
N ILE A 420 10.88 17.60 -8.43
CA ILE A 420 11.95 17.68 -9.44
C ILE A 420 13.12 16.70 -9.20
N HIS A 421 13.25 16.14 -8.00
CA HIS A 421 14.38 15.28 -7.65
C HIS A 421 14.32 13.92 -8.39
N PRO A 422 15.43 13.41 -8.97
CA PRO A 422 15.43 12.12 -9.64
C PRO A 422 14.97 10.96 -8.73
N MET A 423 15.47 10.88 -7.50
CA MET A 423 14.98 9.92 -6.49
C MET A 423 13.48 10.02 -6.19
N TRP A 424 12.87 11.22 -6.21
CA TRP A 424 11.41 11.32 -6.06
C TRP A 424 10.69 10.65 -7.23
N LYS A 425 11.12 10.96 -8.45
CA LYS A 425 10.54 10.37 -9.67
C LYS A 425 10.72 8.85 -9.70
N LEU A 426 11.83 8.33 -9.18
CA LEU A 426 12.07 6.90 -9.03
C LEU A 426 11.17 6.26 -7.97
N LEU A 427 11.11 6.83 -6.77
CA LEU A 427 10.48 6.18 -5.61
C LEU A 427 8.96 6.37 -5.55
N SER A 428 8.43 7.51 -6.04
CA SER A 428 7.02 7.86 -5.89
C SER A 428 6.01 6.79 -6.38
N PRO A 429 6.26 6.02 -7.46
CA PRO A 429 5.37 4.93 -7.84
C PRO A 429 5.39 3.74 -6.86
N HIS A 430 6.54 3.49 -6.22
CA HIS A 430 6.77 2.31 -5.36
C HIS A 430 6.35 2.53 -3.90
N ILE A 431 6.27 3.78 -3.44
CA ILE A 431 5.80 4.13 -2.08
C ILE A 431 4.29 4.43 -2.05
N ARG A 432 3.59 4.21 -3.15
CA ARG A 432 2.17 4.50 -3.27
C ARG A 432 1.36 3.55 -2.38
N GLY A 433 0.41 4.09 -1.63
CA GLY A 433 -0.55 3.30 -0.85
C GLY A 433 -0.07 2.87 0.52
N VAL A 434 1.25 2.78 0.77
CA VAL A 434 1.80 2.32 2.08
C VAL A 434 1.32 3.18 3.25
N LEU A 435 1.24 4.51 3.08
CA LEU A 435 0.75 5.42 4.13
C LEU A 435 -0.73 5.19 4.45
N ALA A 436 -1.57 4.97 3.44
CA ALA A 436 -3.00 4.71 3.63
C ALA A 436 -3.24 3.34 4.27
N ILE A 437 -2.63 2.27 3.74
CA ILE A 437 -2.87 0.91 4.24
C ILE A 437 -2.34 0.71 5.66
N ASN A 438 -1.19 1.31 6.01
CA ASN A 438 -0.68 1.20 7.37
C ASN A 438 -1.50 2.04 8.35
N THR A 439 -1.97 3.22 7.93
CA THR A 439 -2.88 4.04 8.75
C THR A 439 -4.18 3.29 9.01
N LEU A 440 -4.75 2.64 8.00
CA LEU A 440 -5.90 1.77 8.20
C LEU A 440 -5.58 0.58 9.09
N GLY A 441 -4.47 -0.12 8.83
CA GLY A 441 -4.04 -1.30 9.57
C GLY A 441 -3.88 -1.05 11.06
N ARG A 442 -3.33 0.09 11.45
CA ARG A 442 -3.27 0.54 12.86
C ARG A 442 -4.65 0.62 13.53
N SER A 443 -5.70 0.96 12.78
CA SER A 443 -7.04 1.14 13.33
C SER A 443 -7.95 -0.08 13.24
N VAL A 444 -7.73 -0.99 12.27
CA VAL A 444 -8.67 -2.10 12.00
C VAL A 444 -8.01 -3.47 11.87
N LEU A 445 -6.69 -3.57 11.99
CA LEU A 445 -5.99 -4.86 11.95
C LEU A 445 -5.30 -5.15 13.28
N ILE A 446 -4.41 -4.25 13.71
CA ILE A 446 -3.49 -4.53 14.83
C ILE A 446 -3.90 -3.91 16.17
N ALA A 447 -4.99 -3.16 16.21
CA ALA A 447 -5.54 -2.67 17.47
C ALA A 447 -6.22 -3.80 18.27
N GLU A 448 -6.29 -3.64 19.58
CA GLU A 448 -7.00 -4.60 20.44
C GLU A 448 -8.47 -4.71 20.01
N GLY A 449 -8.97 -5.94 19.89
CA GLY A 449 -10.34 -6.21 19.42
C GLY A 449 -10.54 -6.20 17.90
N GLU A 450 -9.49 -5.88 17.13
CA GLU A 450 -9.55 -5.83 15.67
C GLU A 450 -9.05 -7.14 15.03
N TRP A 451 -9.17 -7.22 13.70
CA TRP A 451 -9.09 -8.47 12.94
C TRP A 451 -7.90 -9.36 13.28
N LEU A 452 -6.65 -8.86 13.22
CA LEU A 452 -5.46 -9.68 13.44
C LEU A 452 -5.30 -10.14 14.90
N ILE A 453 -5.90 -9.40 15.83
CA ILE A 453 -5.81 -9.69 17.27
C ILE A 453 -6.94 -10.64 17.72
N THR A 454 -8.10 -10.62 17.03
CA THR A 454 -9.32 -11.32 17.48
C THR A 454 -9.71 -12.52 16.62
N HIS A 455 -9.38 -12.52 15.33
CA HIS A 455 -9.70 -13.60 14.40
C HIS A 455 -8.38 -14.25 13.98
#